data_AF-A0A7S1BMM8-F1
#
_entry.id   AF-A0A7S1BMM8-F1
#
_cell.length_a   1.000
_cell.length_b   1.000
_cell.length_c   1.000
_cell.angle_alpha   90.00
_cell.angle_beta   90.00
_cell.angle_gamma   90.00
#
_symmetry.space_group_name_H-M   'P 1'
#
loop_
_entity.id
_entity.type
_entity.pdbx_description
1 polymer ?
#
loop_
_entity_poly.entity_id
_entity_poly.type
_entity_poly.pdbx_seq_one_letter_code
_entity_poly.pdbx_strand_id
1 'polypeptide(L)'
;MFHLKLFFTLLIFQTTGGFVPTIKSPNSSNIICGAKDASDEVDSNTQSKIHDGDGICLSRRNFGTSSMALLTAAFIFTRSPAAHAKEEDAEVVTPEMLTEAFRAVSTEASSPTGGIASLAEALNDGNWPFVLEFTKDYDLSFRKLIMGKARKMIPKTTETNAKLREQGLLLTNGVTFDLIGVNRAARTKDADAAKKAYNLLIEDIQKFLDLGSQVEF
;
A
#
# COMPACT_ATOMS: atom_id res chain seq x y z
N MET A 1 28.94 8.81 50.45
CA MET A 1 27.62 8.68 51.09
C MET A 1 26.63 9.57 50.34
N PHE A 2 26.02 9.07 49.28
CA PHE A 2 24.90 9.75 48.60
C PHE A 2 23.89 8.69 48.19
N HIS A 3 22.78 8.63 48.92
CA HIS A 3 21.62 7.79 48.63
C HIS A 3 20.73 8.53 47.64
N LEU A 4 20.61 8.02 46.40
CA LEU A 4 19.54 8.43 45.49
C LEU A 4 18.52 7.29 45.43
N LYS A 5 17.40 7.50 46.11
CA LYS A 5 16.30 6.54 46.22
C LYS A 5 15.52 6.50 44.91
N LEU A 6 15.46 5.29 44.36
CA LEU A 6 14.59 4.80 43.31
C LEU A 6 13.11 5.02 43.71
N PHE A 7 12.36 5.86 42.99
CA PHE A 7 10.90 5.90 43.08
C PHE A 7 10.31 5.13 41.91
N PHE A 8 9.99 3.86 42.19
CA PHE A 8 9.20 2.99 41.32
C PHE A 8 7.73 3.30 41.59
N THR A 9 7.10 4.11 40.73
CA THR A 9 5.64 4.33 40.80
C THR A 9 4.95 3.26 39.96
N LEU A 10 4.54 2.20 40.65
CA LEU A 10 3.69 1.12 40.16
C LEU A 10 2.28 1.68 39.87
N LEU A 11 1.92 1.80 38.59
CA LEU A 11 0.59 2.24 38.17
C LEU A 11 -0.27 1.00 37.88
N ILE A 12 -1.07 0.62 38.87
CA ILE A 12 -2.06 -0.46 38.78
C ILE A 12 -3.31 0.13 38.09
N PHE A 13 -3.53 -0.19 36.81
CA PHE A 13 -4.83 0.02 36.17
C PHE A 13 -5.76 -1.12 36.58
N GLN A 14 -6.70 -0.81 37.47
CA GLN A 14 -7.82 -1.67 37.79
C GLN A 14 -8.83 -1.71 36.64
N THR A 15 -9.31 -2.92 36.38
CA THR A 15 -10.28 -3.29 35.37
C THR A 15 -11.71 -3.05 35.87
N THR A 16 -12.53 -2.42 35.03
CA THR A 16 -14.00 -2.50 35.10
C THR A 16 -14.44 -2.73 33.65
N GLY A 17 -14.86 -3.94 33.27
CA GLY A 17 -16.27 -4.36 33.29
C GLY A 17 -17.09 -3.48 32.34
N GLY A 18 -17.75 -3.92 31.27
CA GLY A 18 -18.10 -5.23 30.75
C GLY A 18 -19.30 -4.98 29.84
N PHE A 19 -19.28 -5.46 28.59
CA PHE A 19 -20.49 -5.65 27.79
C PHE A 19 -20.18 -6.57 26.60
N VAL A 20 -20.71 -7.79 26.65
CA VAL A 20 -20.67 -8.76 25.55
C VAL A 20 -22.06 -8.82 24.94
N PRO A 21 -22.31 -8.22 23.77
CA PRO A 21 -23.56 -8.45 23.06
C PRO A 21 -23.53 -9.84 22.41
N THR A 22 -24.37 -10.72 22.92
CA THR A 22 -24.67 -12.04 22.35
C THR A 22 -25.49 -11.84 21.07
N ILE A 23 -24.90 -12.06 19.89
CA ILE A 23 -25.65 -12.09 18.63
C ILE A 23 -26.03 -13.54 18.33
N LYS A 24 -27.35 -13.76 18.30
CA LYS A 24 -28.02 -15.01 17.97
C LYS A 24 -27.65 -15.46 16.55
N SER A 25 -27.22 -16.72 16.46
CA SER A 25 -27.12 -17.51 15.22
C SER A 25 -28.52 -17.77 14.65
N PRO A 26 -28.75 -17.48 13.36
CA PRO A 26 -29.89 -18.05 12.63
C PRO A 26 -29.42 -19.22 11.74
N ASN A 27 -29.91 -20.40 12.10
CA ASN A 27 -30.38 -21.48 11.25
C ASN A 27 -29.48 -22.01 10.11
N SER A 28 -28.99 -23.21 10.39
CA SER A 28 -28.76 -24.30 9.44
C SER A 28 -29.90 -24.48 8.43
N SER A 29 -29.54 -24.47 7.15
CA SER A 29 -30.34 -25.11 6.09
C SER A 29 -29.47 -26.13 5.36
N ASN A 30 -29.81 -27.40 5.58
CA ASN A 30 -29.39 -28.55 4.80
C ASN A 30 -29.97 -28.47 3.38
N ILE A 31 -29.12 -28.54 2.35
CA ILE A 31 -29.50 -28.95 0.98
C ILE A 31 -28.32 -29.80 0.46
N ILE A 32 -28.38 -31.12 0.66
CA ILE A 32 -28.80 -32.17 -0.28
C ILE A 32 -27.81 -32.37 -1.45
N CYS A 33 -27.24 -33.58 -1.41
CA CYS A 33 -26.36 -34.22 -2.36
C CYS A 33 -26.91 -34.24 -3.80
N GLY A 34 -26.03 -34.02 -4.76
CA GLY A 34 -26.20 -34.41 -6.16
C GLY A 34 -24.99 -35.23 -6.59
N ALA A 35 -25.08 -36.55 -6.43
CA ALA A 35 -24.19 -37.49 -7.11
C ALA A 35 -24.63 -37.63 -8.57
N LYS A 36 -23.66 -37.68 -9.49
CA LYS A 36 -23.83 -38.40 -10.75
C LYS A 36 -22.50 -38.94 -11.27
N ASP A 37 -22.46 -40.26 -11.34
CA ASP A 37 -21.48 -41.17 -11.94
C ASP A 37 -21.21 -40.80 -13.41
N ALA A 38 -19.94 -40.80 -13.87
CA ALA A 38 -19.11 -41.91 -14.35
C ALA A 38 -19.30 -42.27 -15.84
N SER A 39 -18.20 -42.19 -16.59
CA SER A 39 -17.77 -43.01 -17.74
C SER A 39 -16.50 -42.33 -18.32
N ASP A 40 -15.30 -42.92 -18.19
CA ASP A 40 -14.63 -43.84 -19.16
C ASP A 40 -14.32 -43.11 -20.49
N GLU A 41 -13.13 -43.09 -21.12
CA GLU A 41 -11.97 -43.99 -21.27
C GLU A 41 -10.80 -43.13 -21.81
N VAL A 42 -9.53 -43.33 -21.41
CA VAL A 42 -8.42 -43.93 -22.21
C VAL A 42 -8.24 -43.26 -23.59
N ASP A 43 -7.15 -42.52 -23.86
CA ASP A 43 -5.99 -43.13 -24.50
C ASP A 43 -4.68 -42.30 -24.48
N SER A 44 -3.62 -43.05 -24.79
CA SER A 44 -2.20 -42.84 -24.60
C SER A 44 -1.47 -41.76 -25.44
N ASN A 45 -0.39 -41.25 -24.84
CA ASN A 45 0.97 -41.12 -25.41
C ASN A 45 1.15 -40.38 -26.76
N THR A 46 1.66 -39.14 -26.72
CA THR A 46 2.58 -38.63 -27.75
C THR A 46 3.52 -37.57 -27.18
N GLN A 47 4.80 -37.86 -27.34
CA GLN A 47 5.98 -37.07 -27.06
C GLN A 47 6.21 -36.04 -28.20
N SER A 48 6.34 -34.74 -27.89
CA SER A 48 6.91 -33.73 -28.81
C SER A 48 7.10 -32.40 -28.06
N LYS A 49 8.33 -32.03 -27.70
CA LYS A 49 9.18 -31.04 -28.39
C LYS A 49 8.63 -29.60 -28.39
N ILE A 50 9.38 -28.73 -27.69
CA ILE A 50 9.81 -27.37 -28.09
C ILE A 50 8.71 -26.35 -28.43
N HIS A 51 8.57 -25.26 -27.65
CA HIS A 51 9.10 -23.91 -27.95
C HIS A 51 8.57 -22.88 -26.94
N ASP A 52 9.34 -21.80 -26.88
CA ASP A 52 9.23 -20.57 -26.12
C ASP A 52 7.83 -20.00 -25.85
N GLY A 53 7.75 -19.35 -24.68
CA GLY A 53 7.26 -17.99 -24.50
C GLY A 53 5.97 -17.60 -25.21
N ASP A 54 4.95 -17.32 -24.40
CA ASP A 54 4.14 -16.13 -24.66
C ASP A 54 3.64 -15.55 -23.34
N GLY A 55 4.13 -14.35 -23.06
CA GLY A 55 3.61 -13.49 -22.03
C GLY A 55 2.13 -13.22 -22.28
N ILE A 56 1.37 -13.16 -21.19
CA ILE A 56 0.00 -12.67 -21.22
C ILE A 56 0.08 -11.19 -21.58
N CYS A 57 0.02 -10.92 -22.88
CA CYS A 57 -0.17 -9.61 -23.46
C CYS A 57 -1.48 -9.03 -22.91
N LEU A 58 -1.36 -8.14 -21.92
CA LEU A 58 -2.44 -7.24 -21.56
C LEU A 58 -2.79 -6.41 -22.79
N SER A 59 -3.91 -6.78 -23.40
CA SER A 59 -4.50 -6.16 -24.57
C SER A 59 -4.67 -4.65 -24.34
N ARG A 60 -3.72 -3.86 -24.87
CA ARG A 60 -3.80 -2.41 -25.01
C ARG A 60 -4.98 -2.13 -25.94
N ARG A 61 -6.07 -1.61 -25.39
CA ARG A 61 -7.21 -1.15 -26.17
C ARG A 61 -6.75 -0.05 -27.12
N ASN A 62 -6.93 -0.31 -28.41
CA ASN A 62 -6.82 0.67 -29.49
C ASN A 62 -7.82 1.80 -29.23
N PHE A 63 -7.32 2.98 -28.86
CA PHE A 63 -8.11 4.19 -28.79
C PHE A 63 -8.26 4.71 -30.22
N GLY A 64 -9.43 4.46 -30.80
CA GLY A 64 -9.77 4.82 -32.17
C GLY A 64 -9.55 6.31 -32.42
N THR A 65 -8.74 6.57 -33.42
CA THR A 65 -8.61 7.82 -34.16
C THR A 65 -9.99 8.24 -34.67
N SER A 66 -10.52 9.34 -34.14
CA SER A 66 -11.60 10.09 -34.80
C SER A 66 -11.17 11.53 -34.92
N SER A 67 -11.08 11.96 -36.18
CA SER A 67 -10.62 13.27 -36.63
C SER A 67 -11.73 14.31 -36.59
N MET A 68 -11.28 15.57 -36.50
CA MET A 68 -11.95 16.82 -36.88
C MET A 68 -13.06 17.40 -35.99
N ALA A 69 -12.73 18.49 -35.30
CA ALA A 69 -13.31 19.80 -35.60
C ALA A 69 -12.40 20.93 -35.06
N LEU A 70 -11.89 21.76 -35.97
CA LEU A 70 -11.26 23.05 -35.68
C LEU A 70 -12.35 24.04 -35.27
N LEU A 71 -12.34 24.49 -34.01
CA LEU A 71 -13.01 25.72 -33.59
C LEU A 71 -12.01 26.60 -32.85
N THR A 72 -11.54 27.61 -33.57
CA THR A 72 -10.61 28.63 -33.14
C THR A 72 -11.31 29.57 -32.16
N ALA A 73 -11.23 29.29 -30.86
CA ALA A 73 -11.58 30.25 -29.81
C ALA A 73 -10.32 31.03 -29.42
N ALA A 74 -10.23 32.27 -29.89
CA ALA A 74 -9.21 33.23 -29.48
C ALA A 74 -9.41 33.61 -28.01
N PHE A 75 -8.84 32.80 -27.10
CA PHE A 75 -8.67 33.20 -25.71
C PHE A 75 -7.52 34.21 -25.63
N ILE A 76 -7.89 35.47 -25.43
CA ILE A 76 -6.97 36.52 -24.99
C ILE A 76 -6.47 36.11 -23.60
N PHE A 77 -5.31 35.46 -23.57
CA PHE A 77 -4.58 35.23 -22.33
C PHE A 77 -4.06 36.59 -21.84
N THR A 78 -4.79 37.18 -20.89
CA THR A 78 -4.21 38.18 -20.00
C THR A 78 -3.04 37.52 -19.28
N ARG A 79 -1.81 37.88 -19.68
CA ARG A 79 -0.57 37.54 -18.96
C ARG A 79 -0.75 37.95 -17.50
N SER A 80 -1.01 36.98 -16.63
CA SER A 80 -0.81 37.19 -15.20
C SER A 80 0.67 37.53 -15.00
N PRO A 81 0.99 38.60 -14.26
CA PRO A 81 2.38 38.93 -13.94
C PRO A 81 3.01 37.74 -13.22
N ALA A 82 4.25 37.47 -13.61
CA ALA A 82 5.08 36.40 -13.10
C ALA A 82 4.93 36.27 -11.58
N ALA A 83 4.43 35.12 -11.14
CA ALA A 83 4.54 34.73 -9.74
C ALA A 83 6.03 34.73 -9.41
N HIS A 84 6.43 35.61 -8.50
CA HIS A 84 7.74 35.59 -7.88
C HIS A 84 8.03 34.17 -7.42
N ALA A 85 8.99 33.52 -8.08
CA ALA A 85 9.60 32.32 -7.58
C ALA A 85 10.20 32.70 -6.22
N LYS A 86 9.52 32.30 -5.14
CA LYS A 86 10.17 32.23 -3.83
C LYS A 86 11.39 31.36 -4.06
N GLU A 87 12.55 31.98 -3.97
CA GLU A 87 13.82 31.32 -3.75
C GLU A 87 13.63 30.58 -2.42
N GLU A 88 13.08 29.37 -2.50
CA GLU A 88 13.07 28.44 -1.37
C GLU A 88 14.54 28.16 -1.11
N ASP A 89 15.07 28.78 -0.06
CA ASP A 89 16.28 28.30 0.62
C ASP A 89 16.16 26.78 0.66
N ALA A 90 16.94 26.10 -0.17
CA ALA A 90 16.90 24.66 -0.28
C ALA A 90 17.26 24.13 1.10
N GLU A 91 16.25 23.71 1.86
CA GLU A 91 16.40 23.23 3.23
C GLU A 91 17.51 22.19 3.21
N VAL A 92 18.61 22.49 3.92
CA VAL A 92 19.80 21.65 3.92
C VAL A 92 19.39 20.34 4.59
N VAL A 93 19.19 19.31 3.78
CA VAL A 93 18.80 17.99 4.25
C VAL A 93 19.97 17.38 4.99
N THR A 94 19.80 17.12 6.29
CA THR A 94 20.81 16.43 7.10
C THR A 94 20.55 14.93 7.19
N PRO A 95 21.58 14.11 7.50
CA PRO A 95 21.42 12.67 7.75
C PRO A 95 20.40 12.35 8.85
N GLU A 96 20.28 13.20 9.87
CA GLU A 96 19.33 13.05 10.97
C GLU A 96 17.88 13.21 10.49
N MET A 97 17.62 14.19 9.62
CA MET A 97 16.29 14.41 9.03
C MET A 97 15.85 13.24 8.16
N LEU A 98 16.76 12.68 7.36
CA LEU A 98 16.49 11.47 6.57
C LEU A 98 16.18 10.29 7.50
N THR A 99 17.04 10.06 8.49
CA THR A 99 16.89 8.95 9.45
C THR A 99 15.56 9.05 10.19
N GLU A 100 15.18 10.25 10.65
CA GLU A 100 13.91 10.48 11.30
C GLU A 100 12.72 10.20 10.39
N ALA A 101 12.78 10.66 9.12
CA ALA A 101 11.68 10.45 8.19
C ALA A 101 11.49 8.97 7.82
N PHE A 102 12.57 8.21 7.64
CA PHE A 102 12.50 6.76 7.41
C PHE A 102 12.10 5.98 8.66
N ARG A 103 12.52 6.42 9.85
CA ARG A 103 12.06 5.88 11.13
C ARG A 103 10.56 6.03 11.30
N ALA A 104 9.97 7.15 10.86
CA ALA A 104 8.52 7.33 10.89
C ALA A 104 7.79 6.29 10.01
N VAL A 105 8.31 6.00 8.82
CA VAL A 105 7.77 4.93 7.95
C VAL A 105 7.87 3.57 8.64
N SER A 106 9.05 3.25 9.18
CA SER A 106 9.29 1.98 9.87
C SER A 106 8.40 1.81 11.10
N THR A 107 8.21 2.87 11.87
CA THR A 107 7.34 2.87 13.06
C THR A 107 5.90 2.60 12.68
N GLU A 108 5.37 3.30 11.67
CA GLU A 108 3.99 3.07 11.21
C GLU A 108 3.79 1.65 10.67
N ALA A 109 4.78 1.11 9.95
CA ALA A 109 4.70 -0.22 9.35
C ALA A 109 4.84 -1.37 10.36
N SER A 110 5.63 -1.19 11.42
CA SER A 110 5.96 -2.25 12.40
C SER A 110 5.22 -2.11 13.74
N SER A 111 4.60 -0.96 14.01
CA SER A 111 3.85 -0.76 15.25
C SER A 111 2.67 -1.74 15.33
N PRO A 112 2.47 -2.41 16.48
CA PRO A 112 1.28 -3.25 16.71
C PRO A 112 -0.03 -2.48 16.59
N THR A 113 0.01 -1.16 16.80
CA THR A 113 -1.14 -0.26 16.67
C THR A 113 -1.07 0.59 15.40
N GLY A 114 -0.13 0.29 14.50
CA GLY A 114 0.01 0.97 13.20
C GLY A 114 -1.03 0.47 12.21
N GLY A 115 -1.29 1.27 11.18
CA GLY A 115 -2.33 0.97 10.20
C GLY A 115 -2.09 -0.34 9.43
N ILE A 116 -0.83 -0.71 9.22
CA ILE A 116 -0.46 -2.00 8.60
C ILE A 116 -0.92 -3.19 9.47
N ALA A 117 -0.63 -3.14 10.77
CA ALA A 117 -1.04 -4.20 11.70
C ALA A 117 -2.57 -4.28 11.81
N SER A 118 -3.25 -3.14 11.92
CA SER A 118 -4.72 -3.08 11.94
C SER A 118 -5.36 -3.65 10.66
N LEU A 119 -4.75 -3.39 9.49
CA LEU A 119 -5.22 -3.95 8.23
C LEU A 119 -5.02 -5.47 8.21
N ALA A 120 -3.88 -5.98 8.70
CA ALA A 120 -3.61 -7.41 8.78
C ALA A 120 -4.63 -8.14 9.66
N GLU A 121 -4.91 -7.59 10.85
CA GLU A 121 -5.92 -8.11 11.79
C GLU A 121 -7.30 -8.14 11.13
N ALA A 122 -7.73 -7.03 10.52
CA ALA A 122 -9.03 -6.97 9.85
C ALA A 122 -9.16 -7.96 8.69
N LEU A 123 -8.08 -8.23 7.94
CA LEU A 123 -8.05 -9.25 6.89
C LEU A 123 -8.14 -10.68 7.46
N ASN A 124 -7.49 -10.94 8.59
CA ASN A 124 -7.55 -12.24 9.26
C ASN A 124 -8.94 -12.53 9.84
N ASP A 125 -9.58 -11.51 10.40
CA ASP A 125 -10.92 -11.59 10.98
C ASP A 125 -12.04 -11.55 9.92
N GLY A 126 -11.70 -11.26 8.66
CA GLY A 126 -12.69 -11.07 7.59
C GLY A 126 -13.58 -9.84 7.82
N ASN A 127 -13.07 -8.81 8.51
CA ASN A 127 -13.77 -7.55 8.76
C ASN A 127 -13.74 -6.64 7.53
N TRP A 128 -14.42 -7.07 6.46
CA TRP A 128 -14.47 -6.35 5.18
C TRP A 128 -14.98 -4.91 5.28
N PRO A 129 -16.00 -4.57 6.09
CA PRO A 129 -16.43 -3.18 6.25
C PRO A 129 -15.31 -2.26 6.73
N PHE A 130 -14.52 -2.72 7.72
CA PHE A 130 -13.36 -1.96 8.19
C PHE A 130 -12.32 -1.82 7.10
N VAL A 131 -11.96 -2.91 6.41
CA VAL A 131 -10.96 -2.87 5.32
C VAL A 131 -11.34 -1.87 4.24
N LEU A 132 -12.62 -1.85 3.85
CA LEU A 132 -13.13 -0.94 2.82
C LEU A 132 -13.09 0.52 3.23
N GLU A 133 -13.35 0.83 4.50
CA GLU A 133 -13.31 2.20 5.00
C GLU A 133 -11.86 2.65 5.20
N PHE A 134 -11.09 1.83 5.91
CA PHE A 134 -9.69 2.09 6.23
C PHE A 134 -8.85 2.39 4.98
N THR A 135 -8.96 1.57 3.93
CA THR A 135 -8.13 1.69 2.72
C THR A 135 -8.43 2.94 1.88
N LYS A 136 -9.53 3.67 2.12
CA LYS A 136 -9.82 4.94 1.42
C LYS A 136 -8.88 6.06 1.84
N ASP A 137 -8.68 6.19 3.15
CA ASP A 137 -7.94 7.31 3.73
C ASP A 137 -6.49 6.96 4.02
N TYR A 138 -6.18 5.66 4.17
CA TYR A 138 -4.85 5.21 4.52
C TYR A 138 -3.79 5.52 3.44
N ASP A 139 -4.15 5.54 2.15
CA ASP A 139 -3.23 5.99 1.09
C ASP A 139 -2.77 7.44 1.33
N LEU A 140 -3.70 8.30 1.77
CA LEU A 140 -3.39 9.70 2.01
C LEU A 140 -2.49 9.86 3.23
N SER A 141 -2.85 9.25 4.36
CA SER A 141 -2.11 9.40 5.61
C SER A 141 -0.74 8.71 5.56
N PHE A 142 -0.65 7.51 5.01
CA PHE A 142 0.60 6.75 5.01
C PHE A 142 1.47 7.06 3.80
N ARG A 143 1.00 6.77 2.58
CA ARG A 143 1.84 6.95 1.38
C ARG A 143 2.14 8.42 1.13
N LYS A 144 1.13 9.31 1.12
CA LYS A 144 1.38 10.72 0.75
C LYS A 144 2.10 11.49 1.85
N LEU A 145 1.67 11.40 3.11
CA LEU A 145 2.25 12.20 4.19
C LEU A 145 3.53 11.58 4.75
N ILE A 146 3.54 10.28 5.07
CA ILE A 146 4.69 9.65 5.75
C ILE A 146 5.75 9.23 4.73
N MET A 147 5.44 8.32 3.80
CA MET A 147 6.43 7.86 2.80
C MET A 147 6.82 8.98 1.83
N GLY A 148 5.86 9.82 1.42
CA GLY A 148 6.11 10.96 0.55
C GLY A 148 7.05 11.99 1.17
N LYS A 149 7.00 12.19 2.49
CA LYS A 149 7.97 13.02 3.23
C LYS A 149 9.35 12.35 3.25
N ALA A 150 9.44 11.07 3.63
CA ALA A 150 10.70 10.32 3.65
C ALA A 150 11.42 10.35 2.29
N ARG A 151 10.70 10.11 1.19
CA ARG A 151 11.24 10.19 -0.17
C ARG A 151 11.80 11.59 -0.49
N LYS A 152 11.12 12.64 -0.05
CA LYS A 152 11.56 14.02 -0.30
C LYS A 152 12.85 14.38 0.45
N MET A 153 13.14 13.68 1.55
CA MET A 153 14.38 13.80 2.30
C MET A 153 15.56 13.09 1.64
N ILE A 154 15.38 12.33 0.55
CA ILE A 154 16.51 11.83 -0.23
C ILE A 154 17.09 13.01 -1.03
N PRO A 155 18.37 13.40 -0.82
CA PRO A 155 19.00 14.52 -1.53
C PRO A 155 18.97 14.31 -3.04
N LYS A 156 19.04 15.38 -3.83
CA LYS A 156 19.22 15.28 -5.30
C LYS A 156 20.64 15.64 -5.74
N THR A 157 21.59 15.61 -4.80
CA THR A 157 22.97 16.08 -4.98
C THR A 157 23.81 15.16 -5.84
N THR A 158 23.55 13.85 -5.81
CA THR A 158 24.24 12.83 -6.61
C THR A 158 23.28 12.13 -7.57
N GLU A 159 23.81 11.59 -8.67
CA GLU A 159 23.00 10.79 -9.62
C GLU A 159 22.41 9.55 -8.95
N THR A 160 23.17 8.90 -8.06
CA THR A 160 22.71 7.75 -7.25
C THR A 160 21.49 8.13 -6.44
N ASN A 161 21.55 9.23 -5.67
CA ASN A 161 20.43 9.66 -4.84
C ASN A 161 19.21 10.09 -5.68
N ALA A 162 19.42 10.69 -6.85
CA ALA A 162 18.34 11.00 -7.78
C ALA A 162 17.59 9.74 -8.24
N LYS A 163 18.32 8.67 -8.60
CA LYS A 163 17.74 7.36 -8.96
C LYS A 163 17.00 6.72 -7.78
N LEU A 164 17.58 6.76 -6.57
CA LEU A 164 16.90 6.26 -5.36
C LEU A 164 15.59 7.00 -5.10
N ARG A 165 15.56 8.31 -5.34
CA ARG A 165 14.35 9.13 -5.17
C ARG A 165 13.27 8.79 -6.21
N GLU A 166 13.65 8.50 -7.45
CA GLU A 166 12.76 8.01 -8.49
C GLU A 166 12.22 6.60 -8.17
N GLN A 167 13.09 5.69 -7.73
CA GLN A 167 12.69 4.37 -7.26
C GLN A 167 11.72 4.47 -6.07
N GLY A 168 11.99 5.38 -5.13
CA GLY A 168 11.08 5.66 -4.03
C GLY A 168 9.73 6.19 -4.49
N LEU A 169 9.66 6.95 -5.60
CA LEU A 169 8.39 7.36 -6.19
C LEU A 169 7.62 6.15 -6.74
N LEU A 170 8.29 5.24 -7.45
CA LEU A 170 7.68 4.02 -7.99
C LEU A 170 7.11 3.15 -6.87
N LEU A 171 7.88 2.91 -5.80
CA LEU A 171 7.45 2.13 -4.63
C LEU A 171 6.27 2.80 -3.91
N THR A 172 6.29 4.14 -3.74
CA THR A 172 5.12 4.83 -3.18
C THR A 172 3.87 4.65 -4.04
N ASN A 173 4.00 4.65 -5.37
CA ASN A 173 2.85 4.38 -6.25
C ASN A 173 2.41 2.91 -6.20
N GLY A 174 3.34 1.97 -6.03
CA GLY A 174 3.07 0.54 -5.79
C GLY A 174 2.14 0.34 -4.60
N VAL A 175 2.46 0.98 -3.46
CA VAL A 175 1.61 1.01 -2.26
C VAL A 175 0.18 1.46 -2.56
N THR A 176 -0.04 2.47 -3.41
CA THR A 176 -1.40 2.87 -3.83
C THR A 176 -2.12 1.74 -4.55
N PHE A 177 -1.45 1.08 -5.51
CA PHE A 177 -2.05 0.01 -6.29
C PHE A 177 -2.35 -1.22 -5.45
N ASP A 178 -1.50 -1.55 -4.48
CA ASP A 178 -1.73 -2.68 -3.58
C ASP A 178 -2.89 -2.41 -2.63
N LEU A 179 -3.00 -1.20 -2.07
CA LEU A 179 -4.16 -0.79 -1.27
C LEU A 179 -5.47 -0.82 -2.10
N ILE A 180 -5.42 -0.40 -3.37
CA ILE A 180 -6.56 -0.57 -4.30
C ILE A 180 -6.87 -2.05 -4.52
N GLY A 181 -5.85 -2.91 -4.63
CA GLY A 181 -5.98 -4.36 -4.75
C GLY A 181 -6.70 -4.96 -3.54
N VAL A 182 -6.26 -4.61 -2.33
CA VAL A 182 -6.90 -5.00 -1.07
C VAL A 182 -8.35 -4.53 -1.02
N ASN A 183 -8.62 -3.24 -1.32
CA ASN A 183 -9.98 -2.71 -1.34
C ASN A 183 -10.87 -3.46 -2.33
N ARG A 184 -10.37 -3.71 -3.55
CA ARG A 184 -11.10 -4.43 -4.59
C ARG A 184 -11.45 -5.85 -4.17
N ALA A 185 -10.50 -6.58 -3.61
CA ALA A 185 -10.73 -7.94 -3.11
C ALA A 185 -11.72 -7.96 -1.92
N ALA A 186 -11.65 -6.96 -1.04
CA ALA A 186 -12.58 -6.82 0.07
C ALA A 186 -14.04 -6.59 -0.38
N ARG A 187 -14.27 -5.90 -1.51
CA ARG A 187 -15.63 -5.71 -2.08
C ARG A 187 -16.27 -7.04 -2.48
N THR A 188 -15.47 -7.98 -2.97
CA THR A 188 -15.91 -9.34 -3.33
C THR A 188 -15.71 -10.34 -2.20
N LYS A 189 -15.20 -9.90 -1.03
CA LYS A 189 -14.87 -10.74 0.14
C LYS A 189 -13.93 -11.90 -0.21
N ASP A 190 -13.02 -11.67 -1.15
CA ASP A 190 -12.02 -12.64 -1.56
C ASP A 190 -10.79 -12.52 -0.65
N ALA A 191 -10.72 -13.40 0.34
CA ALA A 191 -9.67 -13.36 1.36
C ALA A 191 -8.28 -13.66 0.80
N ASP A 192 -8.17 -14.56 -0.17
CA ASP A 192 -6.88 -14.97 -0.73
C ASP A 192 -6.31 -13.86 -1.61
N ALA A 193 -7.15 -13.24 -2.45
CA ALA A 193 -6.75 -12.08 -3.25
C ALA A 193 -6.37 -10.89 -2.36
N ALA A 194 -7.12 -10.65 -1.27
CA ALA A 194 -6.83 -9.56 -0.34
C ALA A 194 -5.49 -9.78 0.38
N LYS A 195 -5.23 -10.99 0.87
CA LYS A 195 -3.95 -11.36 1.50
C LYS A 195 -2.78 -11.27 0.52
N LYS A 196 -2.97 -11.68 -0.74
CA LYS A 196 -1.94 -11.55 -1.77
C LYS A 196 -1.58 -10.08 -2.01
N ALA A 197 -2.58 -9.21 -2.17
CA ALA A 197 -2.34 -7.77 -2.34
C ALA A 197 -1.70 -7.14 -1.10
N TYR A 198 -2.12 -7.56 0.11
CA TYR A 198 -1.49 -7.12 1.35
C TYR A 198 -0.02 -7.53 1.44
N ASN A 199 0.37 -8.72 1.00
CA ASN A 199 1.77 -9.13 1.02
C ASN A 199 2.64 -8.30 0.05
N LEU A 200 2.10 -7.95 -1.12
CA LEU A 200 2.78 -7.05 -2.06
C LEU A 200 2.99 -5.65 -1.44
N LEU A 201 1.96 -5.14 -0.75
CA LEU A 201 2.05 -3.89 0.01
C LEU A 201 3.21 -3.91 1.02
N ILE A 202 3.36 -4.99 1.80
CA ILE A 202 4.46 -5.15 2.77
C ILE A 202 5.82 -5.19 2.06
N GLU A 203 5.90 -5.92 0.95
CA GLU A 203 7.13 -6.03 0.16
C GLU A 203 7.59 -4.67 -0.37
N ASP A 204 6.68 -3.87 -0.91
CA ASP A 204 6.98 -2.53 -1.42
C ASP A 204 7.36 -1.54 -0.30
N ILE A 205 6.74 -1.65 0.88
CA ILE A 205 7.14 -0.88 2.07
C ILE A 205 8.56 -1.24 2.50
N GLN A 206 8.90 -2.54 2.54
CA GLN A 206 10.23 -2.98 2.93
C GLN A 206 11.29 -2.51 1.94
N LYS A 207 11.06 -2.71 0.63
CA LYS A 207 11.94 -2.18 -0.42
C LYS A 207 12.12 -0.68 -0.32
N PHE A 208 11.06 0.05 0.08
CA PHE A 208 11.14 1.49 0.28
C PHE A 208 12.06 1.83 1.45
N LEU A 209 11.93 1.14 2.59
CA LEU A 209 12.80 1.34 3.76
C LEU A 209 14.27 1.08 3.45
N ASP A 210 14.56 0.07 2.62
CA ASP A 210 15.92 -0.29 2.21
C ASP A 210 16.61 0.81 1.38
N LEU A 211 15.85 1.75 0.80
CA LEU A 211 16.43 2.91 0.11
C LEU A 211 17.17 3.83 1.08
N GLY A 212 16.69 3.95 2.33
CA GLY A 212 17.26 4.86 3.33
C GLY A 212 18.72 4.55 3.65
N SER A 213 19.10 3.27 3.66
CA SER A 213 20.48 2.83 3.89
C SER A 213 21.42 3.01 2.69
N GLN A 214 20.88 3.31 1.52
CA GLN A 214 21.65 3.47 0.27
C GLN A 214 21.96 4.95 -0.04
N VAL A 215 21.43 5.88 0.75
CA VAL A 215 21.62 7.32 0.51
C VAL A 215 23.05 7.75 0.85
N GLU A 216 23.68 8.42 -0.10
CA GLU A 216 25.02 9.00 0.06
C GLU A 216 24.91 10.45 0.58
N PHE A 217 25.70 10.80 1.61
CA PHE A 217 25.79 12.15 2.17
C PHE A 217 27.19 12.74 1.96
#